data_AF-A0A2G6NPR4-F1
#
_entry.id   AF-A0A2G6NPR4-F1
#
_cell.length_a   1.000
_cell.length_b   1.000
_cell.length_c   1.000
_cell.angle_alpha   90.00
_cell.angle_beta   90.00
_cell.angle_gamma   90.00
#
_symmetry.space_group_name_H-M   'P 1'
#
loop_
_entity.id
_entity.type
_entity.pdbx_description
1 polymer ?
#
loop_
_entity_poly.entity_id
_entity_poly.type
_entity_poly.pdbx_seq_one_letter_code
_entity_poly.pdbx_strand_id
1 'polypeptide(L)' 'VDIYGGIEWKNNIGVSLGVDNVFDKQYAEFVTKNHVEVVAPKTINAPERTFWLRVNAAF' A
#
# COMPACT_ATOMS: atom_id res chain seq x y z
N VAL A 1 5.65 3.08 -7.57
CA VAL A 1 6.17 1.85 -8.23
C VAL A 1 6.42 0.89 -7.13
N ASP A 2 5.76 -0.24 -7.23
CA ASP A 2 5.59 -1.18 -6.14
C ASP A 2 6.01 -2.56 -6.66
N ILE A 3 6.72 -3.30 -5.84
CA ILE A 3 7.26 -4.62 -6.19
C ILE A 3 6.81 -5.58 -5.11
N TYR A 4 6.18 -6.67 -5.52
CA TYR A 4 5.75 -7.73 -4.62
C TYR A 4 6.04 -9.10 -5.23
N GLY A 5 6.20 -10.08 -4.35
CA GLY A 5 6.41 -11.48 -4.71
C GLY A 5 5.89 -12.38 -3.62
N GLY A 6 5.46 -13.57 -4.00
CA GLY A 6 4.95 -14.55 -3.06
C GLY A 6 5.17 -15.97 -3.55
N ILE A 7 5.19 -16.89 -2.58
CA ILE A 7 5.23 -18.33 -2.82
C ILE A 7 4.04 -18.99 -2.11
N GLU A 8 3.47 -20.00 -2.76
CA GLU A 8 2.39 -20.80 -2.19
C GLU A 8 2.85 -22.25 -2.08
N TRP A 9 2.59 -22.84 -0.92
CA TRP A 9 2.89 -24.22 -0.60
C TRP A 9 1.61 -25.05 -0.55
N LYS A 10 1.51 -26.02 -1.47
CA LYS A 10 0.41 -27.02 -1.55
C LYS A 10 -0.99 -26.41 -1.44
N ASN A 11 -1.20 -25.20 -1.95
CA ASN A 11 -2.48 -24.49 -1.92
C ASN A 11 -3.07 -24.24 -0.53
N ASN A 12 -2.30 -24.46 0.54
CA ASN A 12 -2.78 -24.40 1.92
C ASN A 12 -2.11 -23.28 2.69
N ILE A 13 -0.86 -22.93 2.36
CA ILE A 13 -0.10 -21.88 3.03
C ILE A 13 0.59 -21.03 1.97
N GLY A 14 0.33 -19.73 1.97
CA GLY A 14 1.03 -18.76 1.15
C GLY A 14 1.77 -17.73 1.99
N VAL A 15 2.92 -17.29 1.48
CA VAL A 15 3.70 -16.20 2.05
C VAL A 15 3.99 -15.21 0.93
N SER A 16 3.67 -13.94 1.16
CA SER A 16 3.92 -12.86 0.22
C SER A 16 4.60 -11.70 0.92
N LEU A 17 5.50 -11.04 0.23
CA LEU A 17 6.17 -9.84 0.70
C LEU A 17 6.22 -8.81 -0.41
N GLY A 18 6.24 -7.54 -0.02
CA GLY A 18 6.28 -6.46 -0.99
C GLY A 18 6.82 -5.17 -0.42
N VAL A 19 7.13 -4.28 -1.34
CA VAL A 19 7.60 -2.93 -1.10
C VAL A 19 6.77 -1.99 -1.95
N ASP A 20 6.09 -1.07 -1.28
CA ASP A 20 5.38 0.00 -1.95
C ASP A 20 6.27 1.24 -1.98
N ASN A 21 6.12 2.05 -3.04
CA ASN A 21 6.92 3.24 -3.27
C ASN A 21 8.44 2.95 -3.22
N VAL A 22 8.90 2.02 -4.06
CA VAL A 22 10.30 1.55 -4.11
C VAL A 22 11.30 2.70 -4.27
N PHE A 23 10.92 3.76 -5.00
CA PHE A 23 11.74 4.95 -5.24
C PHE A 23 11.64 6.02 -4.14
N ASP A 24 10.91 5.75 -3.05
CA ASP A 24 10.79 6.64 -1.89
C ASP A 24 10.31 8.06 -2.27
N LYS A 25 9.35 8.10 -3.19
CA LYS A 25 8.87 9.37 -3.73
C LYS A 25 7.94 10.02 -2.72
N GLN A 26 8.25 11.25 -2.34
CA GLN A 26 7.30 12.10 -1.64
C GLN A 26 6.33 12.73 -2.64
N TYR A 27 5.04 12.46 -2.46
CA TYR A 27 3.98 13.05 -3.24
C TYR A 27 2.71 13.18 -2.39
N ALA A 28 1.80 14.05 -2.82
CA ALA A 28 0.46 14.13 -2.26
C ALA A 28 -0.52 13.75 -3.37
N GLU A 29 -1.49 12.91 -3.05
CA GLU A 29 -2.56 12.58 -3.98
C GLU A 29 -3.65 13.65 -3.95
N PHE A 30 -4.20 13.93 -5.12
CA PHE A 30 -5.45 14.69 -5.20
C PHE A 30 -6.61 13.74 -4.92
N VAL A 31 -7.00 13.61 -3.66
CA VAL A 31 -8.17 12.83 -3.26
C VAL A 31 -9.39 13.74 -3.27
N THR A 32 -10.28 13.56 -4.25
CA THR A 32 -11.57 14.27 -4.30
C THR A 32 -12.45 13.79 -3.14
N LYS A 33 -12.32 14.39 -1.95
CA LYS A 33 -13.32 14.23 -0.90
C LYS A 33 -14.59 14.97 -1.32
N ASN A 34 -15.76 14.36 -1.06
CA ASN A 34 -17.06 15.00 -1.32
C ASN A 34 -17.08 16.42 -0.75
N HIS A 35 -17.53 17.36 -1.59
CA HIS A 35 -17.36 18.82 -1.52
C HIS A 35 -17.88 19.55 -0.26
N VAL A 36 -18.30 18.85 0.81
CA VAL A 36 -19.07 19.45 1.93
C VAL A 36 -18.26 19.64 3.23
N GLU A 37 -17.04 19.10 3.36
CA GLU A 37 -16.33 19.09 4.67
C GLU A 37 -14.94 19.77 4.71
N VAL A 38 -14.56 20.59 3.73
CA VAL A 38 -13.19 21.14 3.69
C VAL A 38 -13.18 22.66 3.72
N VAL A 39 -13.26 23.22 4.93
CA VAL A 39 -13.08 24.67 5.21
C VAL A 39 -11.62 25.12 5.02
N ALA A 40 -10.66 24.18 4.95
CA ALA A 40 -9.26 24.45 4.60
C ALA A 40 -8.66 23.23 3.86
N PRO A 41 -8.36 23.33 2.55
CA PRO A 41 -7.74 22.23 1.82
C PRO A 41 -6.32 21.99 2.35
N LYS A 42 -6.13 20.89 3.06
CA LYS A 42 -4.82 20.43 3.51
C LYS A 42 -4.36 19.30 2.60
N THR A 43 -3.21 19.47 1.95
CA THR A 43 -2.52 18.39 1.24
C THR A 43 -2.05 17.36 2.26
N ILE A 44 -2.51 16.12 2.12
CA ILE A 44 -2.02 14.98 2.90
C ILE A 44 -1.02 14.25 2.03
N ASN A 45 0.23 14.16 2.51
CA ASN A 45 1.27 13.41 1.80
C ASN A 45 0.95 11.91 1.87
N ALA A 46 1.13 11.24 0.73
CA ALA A 46 1.07 9.79 0.67
C ALA A 46 2.25 9.19 1.48
N PRO A 47 2.11 7.95 1.97
CA PRO A 47 3.20 7.24 2.61
C PRO A 47 4.45 7.16 1.71
N GLU A 48 5.62 7.24 2.35
CA GLU A 48 6.94 7.04 1.74
C GLU A 48 7.14 5.54 1.40
N ARG A 49 8.38 5.02 1.38
CA ARG A 49 8.60 3.59 1.15
C ARG A 49 8.10 2.73 2.31
N THR A 50 7.21 1.78 2.02
CA THR A 50 6.66 0.83 3.00
C THR A 50 7.00 -0.60 2.64
N PHE A 51 7.33 -1.41 3.65
CA PHE A 51 7.57 -2.85 3.50
C PHE A 51 6.45 -3.61 4.18
N TRP A 52 6.00 -4.70 3.57
CA TRP A 52 4.97 -5.55 4.16
C TRP A 52 5.25 -7.03 3.95
N LEU A 53 4.73 -7.83 4.88
CA LEU A 53 4.74 -9.28 4.87
C LEU A 53 3.30 -9.76 5.11
N ARG A 54 2.86 -10.73 4.32
CA ARG A 54 1.55 -11.36 4.41
C ARG A 54 1.72 -12.86 4.46
N VAL A 55 1.02 -13.49 5.39
CA VAL A 55 0.91 -14.95 5.50
C VAL A 55 -0.56 -15.31 5.37
N ASN A 56 -0.89 -16.24 4.48
CA ASN A 56 -2.23 -16.79 4.30
C ASN A 56 -2.21 -18.29 4.59
N ALA A 57 -3.23 -18.78 5.29
CA ALA A 57 -3.46 -20.19 5.53
C ALA A 57 -4.92 -20.52 5.22
N ALA A 58 -5.15 -21.60 4.47
CA ALA A 58 -6.46 -22.13 4.14
C ALA A 58 -6.55 -23.58 4.64
N PHE A 59 -7.67 -23.90 5.29
CA PHE A 59 -7.95 -25.19 5.94
C PHE A 59 -9.25 -25.78 5.40
#